data_AF-A0A7S1A5X3-F1
#
_entry.id   AF-A0A7S1A5X3-F1
#
_cell.length_a   1.000
_cell.length_b   1.000
_cell.length_c   1.000
_cell.angle_alpha   90.00
_cell.angle_beta   90.00
_cell.angle_gamma   90.00
#
_symmetry.space_group_name_H-M   'P 1'
#
loop_
_entity.id
_entity.type
_entity.pdbx_description
1 polymer ?
#
loop_
_entity_poly.entity_id
_entity_poly.type
_entity_poly.pdbx_seq_one_letter_code
_entity_poly.pdbx_strand_id
1 'polypeptide(L)'
;MLHRSFWCLACLVVVHSARITNDLDEEDDFGIQEISHLETEEPEHPSFYLNILVLSTPDAITDQKVAEMKGGPIMKKLAVHMVHRKVTKGFIAGKVAEMIPSMLPEKLSDMGIDAEADEVFRRGAFTVVRMTILKANLTKLLTMQGAEGRAAKLDTAMGWGRSVARWFGAEETLDDAVNGALNRKVATKMCEKLGEVLPEKLAEKGIDLNVTALLEADEAKHFFNFLKILDADTAATERSRAADGASNQHWRPGQKMRERNAKRRDTDTSDMKDEFANAEDAELGADTLEQEGTETTVKTYSGPGHRIRNALAKRRDQ
;
A
#
# COMPACT_ATOMS: atom_id res chain seq x y z
N MET A 1 22.42 19.95 47.38
CA MET A 1 23.36 20.59 46.44
C MET A 1 24.02 19.59 45.47
N LEU A 2 24.33 18.35 45.87
CA LEU A 2 24.96 17.36 44.96
C LEU A 2 24.13 16.96 43.72
N HIS A 3 22.80 17.02 43.77
CA HIS A 3 21.96 16.57 42.66
C HIS A 3 21.94 17.53 41.44
N ARG A 4 22.35 18.79 41.63
CA ARG A 4 22.47 19.78 40.54
C ARG A 4 23.78 19.65 39.78
N SER A 5 24.87 19.28 40.46
CA SER A 5 26.17 19.08 39.83
C SER A 5 26.21 17.86 38.91
N PHE A 6 25.44 16.81 39.23
CA PHE A 6 25.39 15.59 38.41
C PHE A 6 24.71 15.82 37.05
N TRP A 7 23.69 16.70 36.99
CA TRP A 7 23.02 17.05 35.74
C TRP A 7 23.88 17.93 34.82
N CYS A 8 24.67 18.86 35.37
CA CYS A 8 25.62 19.63 34.56
C CYS A 8 26.68 18.74 33.89
N LEU A 9 27.23 17.76 34.62
CA LEU A 9 28.21 16.82 34.06
C LEU A 9 27.61 15.93 32.98
N ALA A 10 26.37 15.46 33.16
CA ALA A 10 25.68 14.67 32.13
C ALA A 10 25.42 15.46 30.84
N CYS A 11 25.00 16.74 30.94
CA CYS A 11 24.85 17.60 29.78
C CYS A 11 26.19 17.87 29.07
N LEU A 12 27.27 18.06 29.83
CA LEU A 12 28.62 18.25 29.29
C LEU A 12 29.10 16.99 28.53
N VAL A 13 28.81 15.80 29.04
CA VAL A 13 29.14 14.53 28.36
C VAL A 13 28.36 14.36 27.06
N VAL A 14 27.06 14.70 27.03
CA VAL A 14 26.26 14.61 25.78
C VAL A 14 26.73 15.62 24.73
N VAL A 15 27.06 16.85 25.12
CA VAL A 15 27.63 17.86 24.21
C VAL A 15 29.02 17.45 23.73
N HIS A 16 29.83 16.83 24.59
CA HIS A 16 31.16 16.37 24.20
C HIS A 16 31.09 15.15 23.28
N SER A 17 30.15 14.22 23.51
CA SER A 17 29.90 13.08 22.62
C SER A 17 29.34 13.48 21.26
N ALA A 18 28.49 14.52 21.19
CA ALA A 18 28.02 15.07 19.91
C ALA A 18 29.13 15.80 19.13
N ARG A 19 30.18 16.27 19.82
CA ARG A 19 31.35 16.90 19.19
C ARG A 19 32.35 15.87 18.67
N ILE A 20 32.50 14.73 19.34
CA ILE A 20 33.46 13.66 18.97
C ILE A 20 33.05 12.92 17.69
N THR A 21 31.78 12.92 17.29
CA THR A 21 31.35 12.30 16.02
C THR A 21 31.64 13.13 14.77
N ASN A 22 32.18 14.35 14.90
CA ASN A 22 32.51 15.21 13.76
C ASN A 22 34.03 15.39 13.52
N ASP A 23 34.91 14.82 14.36
CA ASP A 23 36.36 15.07 14.30
C ASP A 23 37.18 13.82 13.89
N LEU A 24 36.65 12.95 13.03
CA LEU A 24 37.44 11.92 12.35
C LEU A 24 37.32 12.13 10.84
N ASP A 25 38.18 13.01 10.29
CA ASP A 25 38.89 12.84 9.01
C ASP A 25 39.60 14.15 8.60
N GLU A 26 40.84 14.32 9.07
CA GLU A 26 41.89 15.18 8.49
C GLU A 26 43.17 14.31 8.57
N GLU A 27 43.97 14.05 7.53
CA GLU A 27 44.32 14.82 6.36
C GLU A 27 44.73 13.86 5.22
N ASP A 28 44.21 14.05 4.00
CA ASP A 28 44.96 13.76 2.77
C ASP A 28 44.59 14.79 1.70
N ASP A 29 45.63 15.51 1.28
CA ASP A 29 45.72 16.62 0.35
C ASP A 29 45.08 16.29 -1.02
N PHE A 30 43.89 16.82 -1.30
CA PHE A 30 43.31 16.83 -2.65
C PHE A 30 42.95 18.25 -3.07
N GLY A 31 43.51 18.61 -4.23
CA GLY A 31 43.45 19.94 -4.81
C GLY A 31 42.04 20.52 -4.89
N ILE A 32 42.02 21.84 -4.72
CA ILE A 32 40.88 22.74 -4.83
C ILE A 32 40.20 22.52 -6.20
N GLN A 33 39.21 21.63 -6.23
CA GLN A 33 38.18 21.64 -7.27
C GLN A 33 37.06 22.58 -6.81
N GLU A 34 36.62 23.43 -7.74
CA GLU A 34 35.50 24.36 -7.61
C GLU A 34 34.35 23.79 -6.77
N ILE A 35 34.13 24.39 -5.59
CA ILE A 35 32.95 24.22 -4.75
C ILE A 35 31.78 24.93 -5.45
N SER A 36 31.34 24.39 -6.58
CA SER A 36 30.14 24.81 -7.27
C SER A 36 29.04 23.81 -6.95
N HIS A 37 27.97 24.31 -6.32
CA HIS A 37 26.82 23.57 -5.77
C HIS A 37 27.05 22.88 -4.41
N LEU A 38 27.06 23.69 -3.34
CA LEU A 38 26.45 23.29 -2.08
C LEU A 38 24.95 23.10 -2.35
N GLU A 39 24.56 21.93 -2.84
CA GLU A 39 23.18 21.48 -2.77
C GLU A 39 22.82 21.52 -1.28
N THR A 40 21.88 22.41 -0.93
CA THR A 40 21.34 22.45 0.42
C THR A 40 20.55 21.16 0.55
N GLU A 41 21.18 20.11 1.10
CA GLU A 41 20.51 18.84 1.35
C GLU A 41 19.29 19.15 2.21
N GLU A 42 18.10 18.95 1.64
CA GLU A 42 16.88 19.14 2.38
C GLU A 42 16.93 18.20 3.59
N PRO A 43 16.54 18.69 4.79
CA PRO A 43 16.65 17.91 6.01
C PRO A 43 15.94 16.57 5.83
N GLU A 44 16.69 15.46 5.92
CA GLU A 44 16.13 14.12 5.77
C GLU A 44 15.07 13.86 6.84
N HIS A 45 13.81 13.89 6.43
CA HIS A 45 12.70 13.59 7.30
C HIS A 45 12.65 12.07 7.57
N PRO A 46 12.50 11.64 8.83
CA PRO A 46 12.47 10.22 9.14
C PRO A 46 11.28 9.54 8.49
N SER A 47 11.57 8.46 7.77
CA SER A 47 10.59 7.68 7.04
C SER A 47 10.45 6.26 7.60
N PHE A 48 9.29 5.66 7.39
CA PHE A 48 9.05 4.24 7.66
C PHE A 48 8.12 3.66 6.60
N TYR A 49 8.09 2.34 6.47
CA TYR A 49 7.40 1.64 5.41
C TYR A 49 6.30 0.75 5.98
N LEU A 50 5.13 0.79 5.37
CA LEU A 50 3.98 -0.05 5.68
C LEU A 50 3.84 -1.11 4.58
N ASN A 51 4.21 -2.34 4.89
CA ASN A 51 4.02 -3.50 4.05
C ASN A 51 2.62 -4.07 4.29
N ILE A 52 1.74 -3.95 3.31
CA ILE A 52 0.33 -4.32 3.42
C ILE A 52 0.05 -5.49 2.48
N LEU A 53 -0.35 -6.63 3.04
CA LEU A 53 -0.78 -7.81 2.30
C LEU A 53 -2.27 -8.05 2.54
N VAL A 54 -3.06 -7.96 1.48
CA VAL A 54 -4.49 -8.28 1.54
C VAL A 54 -4.68 -9.80 1.45
N LEU A 55 -5.11 -10.42 2.56
CA LEU A 55 -5.24 -11.87 2.66
C LEU A 55 -6.53 -12.36 1.98
N SER A 56 -7.66 -11.76 2.32
CA SER A 56 -8.98 -12.07 1.75
C SER A 56 -10.07 -11.14 2.28
N THR A 57 -11.20 -11.07 1.59
CA THR A 57 -12.46 -10.65 2.21
C THR A 57 -13.21 -11.88 2.70
N PRO A 58 -13.88 -11.82 3.86
CA PRO A 58 -14.75 -12.90 4.31
C PRO A 58 -15.82 -13.18 3.26
N ASP A 59 -16.12 -14.47 3.06
CA ASP A 59 -16.99 -14.96 1.97
C ASP A 59 -18.37 -14.27 1.94
N ALA A 60 -18.85 -13.78 3.09
CA ALA A 60 -20.10 -13.06 3.26
C ALA A 60 -20.23 -11.79 2.39
N ILE A 61 -19.14 -11.06 2.12
CA ILE A 61 -19.17 -9.83 1.30
C ILE A 61 -19.18 -10.18 -0.19
N THR A 62 -18.51 -11.27 -0.56
CA THR A 62 -18.56 -11.83 -1.92
C THR A 62 -19.97 -12.30 -2.26
N ASP A 63 -20.68 -12.93 -1.32
CA ASP A 63 -22.04 -13.40 -1.53
C ASP A 63 -23.04 -12.26 -1.77
N GLN A 64 -22.93 -11.14 -1.03
CA GLN A 64 -23.78 -9.96 -1.26
C GLN A 64 -23.55 -9.31 -2.64
N LYS A 65 -22.30 -9.13 -3.07
CA LYS A 65 -22.01 -8.56 -4.40
C LYS A 65 -22.42 -9.49 -5.55
N VAL A 66 -22.33 -10.80 -5.34
CA VAL A 66 -22.84 -11.80 -6.30
C VAL A 66 -24.36 -11.81 -6.34
N ALA A 67 -25.03 -11.54 -5.20
CA ALA A 67 -26.47 -11.43 -5.14
C ALA A 67 -27.00 -10.23 -5.96
N GLU A 68 -26.29 -9.09 -5.92
CA GLU A 68 -26.62 -7.86 -6.65
C GLU A 68 -26.37 -7.93 -8.16
N MET A 69 -25.51 -8.86 -8.64
CA MET A 69 -25.38 -9.10 -10.08
C MET A 69 -26.68 -9.74 -10.63
N LYS A 70 -27.46 -8.94 -11.37
CA LYS A 70 -28.64 -9.39 -12.13
C LYS A 70 -28.20 -10.32 -13.28
N GLY A 71 -28.01 -11.59 -12.97
CA GLY A 71 -27.71 -12.65 -13.94
C GLY A 71 -28.36 -13.98 -13.54
N GLY A 72 -28.79 -14.77 -14.54
CA GLY A 72 -29.48 -16.04 -14.31
C GLY A 72 -28.69 -17.05 -13.47
N PRO A 73 -29.38 -18.05 -12.85
CA PRO A 73 -28.81 -18.95 -11.84
C PRO A 73 -27.62 -19.79 -12.30
N ILE A 74 -27.48 -20.01 -13.62
CA ILE A 74 -26.38 -20.78 -14.21
C ILE A 74 -25.11 -19.92 -14.38
N MET A 75 -25.25 -18.64 -14.77
CA MET A 75 -24.12 -17.71 -14.85
C MET A 75 -23.57 -17.35 -13.46
N LYS A 76 -24.44 -17.28 -12.44
CA LYS A 76 -24.02 -17.01 -11.05
C LYS A 76 -23.03 -18.05 -10.53
N LYS A 77 -23.22 -19.34 -10.81
CA LYS A 77 -22.32 -20.41 -10.33
C LYS A 77 -20.92 -20.35 -10.96
N LEU A 78 -20.83 -20.00 -12.25
CA LEU A 78 -19.55 -19.84 -12.96
C LEU A 78 -18.82 -18.54 -12.58
N ALA A 79 -19.58 -17.45 -12.37
CA ALA A 79 -19.04 -16.16 -11.93
C ALA A 79 -18.47 -16.25 -10.50
N VAL A 80 -19.14 -16.92 -9.56
CA VAL A 80 -18.65 -17.13 -8.18
C VAL A 80 -17.26 -17.78 -8.18
N HIS A 81 -17.07 -18.84 -8.96
CA HIS A 81 -15.80 -19.56 -8.99
C HIS A 81 -14.65 -18.77 -9.64
N MET A 82 -14.93 -17.91 -10.63
CA MET A 82 -13.91 -17.03 -11.23
C MET A 82 -13.63 -15.78 -10.39
N VAL A 83 -14.64 -15.21 -9.73
CA VAL A 83 -14.53 -14.02 -8.89
C VAL A 83 -13.76 -14.31 -7.59
N HIS A 84 -13.99 -15.47 -6.95
CA HIS A 84 -13.30 -15.83 -5.70
C HIS A 84 -11.78 -16.01 -5.84
N ARG A 85 -11.26 -16.35 -7.04
CA ARG A 85 -9.89 -16.87 -7.16
C ARG A 85 -8.85 -15.89 -7.71
N LYS A 86 -9.23 -14.79 -8.36
CA LYS A 86 -8.25 -13.87 -8.98
C LYS A 86 -8.61 -12.39 -9.05
N VAL A 87 -9.89 -12.02 -9.11
CA VAL A 87 -10.28 -10.62 -9.45
C VAL A 87 -10.54 -9.76 -8.23
N THR A 88 -10.99 -10.33 -7.10
CA THR A 88 -11.25 -9.57 -5.87
C THR A 88 -9.99 -9.07 -5.20
N LYS A 89 -8.92 -9.86 -5.14
CA LYS A 89 -7.70 -9.48 -4.41
C LYS A 89 -7.03 -8.23 -4.99
N GLY A 90 -6.87 -8.15 -6.32
CA GLY A 90 -6.22 -7.00 -6.95
C GLY A 90 -7.03 -5.69 -6.89
N PHE A 91 -8.36 -5.78 -7.02
CA PHE A 91 -9.23 -4.61 -6.93
C PHE A 91 -9.34 -4.08 -5.50
N ILE A 92 -9.48 -4.97 -4.52
CA ILE A 92 -9.57 -4.59 -3.11
C ILE A 92 -8.22 -4.05 -2.63
N ALA A 93 -7.11 -4.70 -2.99
CA ALA A 93 -5.79 -4.16 -2.74
C ALA A 93 -5.61 -2.77 -3.37
N GLY A 94 -6.20 -2.50 -4.53
CA GLY A 94 -6.20 -1.15 -5.10
C GLY A 94 -6.95 -0.13 -4.30
N LYS A 95 -8.17 -0.46 -3.87
CA LYS A 95 -8.93 0.44 -3.00
C LYS A 95 -8.22 0.68 -1.68
N VAL A 96 -7.60 -0.35 -1.10
CA VAL A 96 -6.84 -0.23 0.14
C VAL A 96 -5.58 0.62 -0.08
N ALA A 97 -4.86 0.39 -1.18
CA ALA A 97 -3.68 1.15 -1.57
C ALA A 97 -3.96 2.63 -1.84
N GLU A 98 -5.13 2.97 -2.39
CA GLU A 98 -5.55 4.36 -2.59
C GLU A 98 -6.08 4.99 -1.30
N MET A 99 -6.80 4.22 -0.47
CA MET A 99 -7.44 4.72 0.74
C MET A 99 -6.43 4.98 1.86
N ILE A 100 -5.47 4.09 2.08
CA ILE A 100 -4.52 4.21 3.20
C ILE A 100 -3.69 5.51 3.15
N PRO A 101 -3.05 5.87 2.02
CA PRO A 101 -2.30 7.12 1.89
C PRO A 101 -3.16 8.37 2.05
N SER A 102 -4.45 8.32 1.69
CA SER A 102 -5.36 9.45 1.90
C SER A 102 -5.83 9.60 3.36
N MET A 103 -6.05 8.48 4.07
CA MET A 103 -6.64 8.50 5.41
C MET A 103 -5.61 8.62 6.53
N LEU A 104 -4.43 8.03 6.36
CA LEU A 104 -3.42 8.00 7.42
C LEU A 104 -2.90 9.40 7.78
N PRO A 105 -2.46 10.25 6.83
CA PRO A 105 -2.03 11.61 7.13
C PRO A 105 -3.06 12.42 7.92
N GLU A 106 -4.34 12.33 7.55
CA GLU A 106 -5.43 13.03 8.24
C GLU A 106 -5.54 12.55 9.70
N LYS A 107 -5.51 11.23 9.94
CA LYS A 107 -5.56 10.65 11.29
C LYS A 107 -4.31 10.93 12.12
N LEU A 108 -3.16 11.03 11.49
CA LEU A 108 -1.92 11.40 12.16
C LEU A 108 -1.91 12.89 12.52
N SER A 109 -2.46 13.75 11.64
CA SER A 109 -2.62 15.18 11.88
C SER A 109 -3.53 15.48 13.06
N ASP A 110 -4.62 14.73 13.22
CA ASP A 110 -5.49 14.77 14.40
C ASP A 110 -4.70 14.50 15.70
N MET A 111 -3.68 13.64 15.62
CA MET A 111 -2.76 13.33 16.73
C MET A 111 -1.60 14.32 16.89
N GLY A 112 -1.55 15.35 16.04
CA GLY A 112 -0.48 16.35 16.03
C GLY A 112 0.78 15.90 15.31
N ILE A 113 0.70 14.91 14.40
CA ILE A 113 1.81 14.47 13.57
C ILE A 113 1.49 14.83 12.13
N ASP A 114 2.27 15.74 11.57
CA ASP A 114 2.25 16.08 10.16
C ASP A 114 3.11 15.06 9.41
N ALA A 115 2.48 14.33 8.49
CA ALA A 115 3.10 13.24 7.78
C ALA A 115 2.55 13.12 6.36
N GLU A 116 3.40 12.69 5.45
CA GLU A 116 3.06 12.36 4.07
C GLU A 116 3.04 10.85 3.89
N ALA A 117 2.24 10.37 2.94
CA ALA A 117 2.08 8.96 2.64
C ALA A 117 2.12 8.75 1.12
N ASP A 118 3.09 7.98 0.65
CA ASP A 118 3.30 7.68 -0.77
C ASP A 118 3.22 6.17 -1.02
N GLU A 119 2.44 5.75 -2.02
CA GLU A 119 2.53 4.38 -2.54
C GLU A 119 3.83 4.22 -3.33
N VAL A 120 4.79 3.48 -2.80
CA VAL A 120 6.11 3.27 -3.45
C VAL A 120 6.17 1.99 -4.27
N PHE A 121 5.37 0.99 -3.92
CA PHE A 121 5.36 -0.28 -4.63
C PHE A 121 4.00 -0.97 -4.54
N ARG A 122 3.59 -1.62 -5.64
CA ARG A 122 2.39 -2.45 -5.65
C ARG A 122 2.50 -3.61 -6.61
N ARG A 123 2.17 -4.80 -6.12
CA ARG A 123 2.13 -6.04 -6.89
C ARG A 123 1.01 -6.95 -6.41
N GLY A 124 -0.08 -6.97 -7.18
CA GLY A 124 -1.24 -7.81 -6.87
C GLY A 124 -1.92 -7.40 -5.56
N ALA A 125 -1.85 -8.27 -4.55
CA ALA A 125 -2.44 -8.05 -3.22
C ALA A 125 -1.48 -7.40 -2.21
N PHE A 126 -0.23 -7.22 -2.61
CA PHE A 126 0.83 -6.66 -1.78
C PHE A 126 1.11 -5.22 -2.20
N THR A 127 1.11 -4.30 -1.23
CA THR A 127 1.35 -2.86 -1.43
C THR A 127 2.31 -2.38 -0.35
N VAL A 128 3.26 -1.52 -0.72
CA VAL A 128 4.16 -0.84 0.21
C VAL A 128 3.90 0.66 0.15
N VAL A 129 3.60 1.23 1.31
CA VAL A 129 3.38 2.68 1.48
C VAL A 129 4.51 3.25 2.32
N ARG A 130 5.22 4.25 1.82
CA ARG A 130 6.21 5.01 2.57
C ARG A 130 5.51 6.14 3.31
N MET A 131 5.73 6.22 4.61
CA MET A 131 5.26 7.29 5.47
C MET A 131 6.45 8.17 5.85
N THR A 132 6.37 9.48 5.57
CA THR A 132 7.40 10.46 5.91
C THR A 132 6.89 11.41 6.97
N ILE A 133 7.57 11.51 8.11
CA ILE A 133 7.15 12.41 9.20
C ILE A 133 7.81 13.77 8.98
N LEU A 134 7.03 14.74 8.54
CA LEU A 134 7.48 16.12 8.35
C LEU A 134 7.71 16.80 9.70
N LYS A 135 6.72 16.72 10.59
CA LYS A 135 6.76 17.41 11.89
C LYS A 135 5.88 16.71 12.93
N ALA A 136 6.43 16.48 14.12
CA ALA A 136 5.65 16.01 15.27
C ALA A 136 5.46 17.11 16.32
N ASN A 137 4.21 17.42 16.67
CA ASN A 137 3.88 18.32 17.77
C ASN A 137 3.83 17.54 19.08
N LEU A 138 4.94 17.58 19.83
CA LEU A 138 5.09 16.86 21.08
C LEU A 138 4.05 17.26 22.13
N THR A 139 3.68 18.54 22.20
CA THR A 139 2.68 19.03 23.16
C THR A 139 1.35 18.32 22.94
N LYS A 140 0.89 18.24 21.68
CA LYS A 140 -0.34 17.51 21.34
C LYS A 140 -0.23 16.02 21.69
N LEU A 141 0.87 15.37 21.32
CA LEU A 141 1.09 13.96 21.61
C LEU A 141 1.06 13.64 23.11
N LEU A 142 1.67 14.49 23.95
CA LEU A 142 1.68 14.31 25.40
C LEU A 142 0.30 14.59 26.03
N THR A 143 -0.44 15.57 25.52
CA THR A 143 -1.81 15.82 25.99
C THR A 143 -2.75 14.66 25.68
N MET A 144 -2.62 14.03 24.51
CA MET A 144 -3.47 12.88 24.14
C MET A 144 -3.18 11.62 24.97
N GLN A 145 -1.95 11.46 25.47
CA GLN A 145 -1.61 10.35 26.36
C GLN A 145 -2.12 10.54 27.81
N GLY A 146 -2.90 11.59 28.08
CA GLY A 146 -3.36 11.91 29.43
C GLY A 146 -2.22 12.29 30.38
N ALA A 147 -1.07 12.68 29.83
CA ALA A 147 0.15 12.92 30.57
C ALA A 147 0.38 14.42 30.80
N GLU A 148 -0.66 15.14 31.23
CA GLU A 148 -0.61 16.59 31.49
C GLU A 148 0.57 16.97 32.40
N GLY A 149 0.84 16.14 33.42
CA GLY A 149 1.97 16.33 34.33
C GLY A 149 3.35 16.00 33.74
N ARG A 150 3.44 15.23 32.63
CA ARG A 150 4.70 14.98 31.91
C ARG A 150 4.99 16.09 30.90
N ALA A 151 3.97 16.61 30.23
CA ALA A 151 4.11 17.75 29.30
C ALA A 151 4.76 18.94 30.01
N ALA A 152 4.22 19.35 31.16
CA ALA A 152 4.77 20.47 31.92
C ALA A 152 6.22 20.26 32.38
N LYS A 153 6.59 19.03 32.76
CA LYS A 153 7.96 18.68 33.16
C LYS A 153 8.93 18.73 31.98
N LEU A 154 8.47 18.26 30.82
CA LEU A 154 9.27 18.24 29.61
C LEU A 154 9.47 19.66 29.06
N ASP A 155 8.43 20.51 29.07
CA ASP A 155 8.55 21.93 28.72
C ASP A 155 9.52 22.66 29.66
N THR A 156 9.46 22.37 30.96
CA THR A 156 10.40 22.94 31.93
C THR A 156 11.85 22.49 31.66
N ALA A 157 12.04 21.20 31.37
CA ALA A 157 13.36 20.64 31.06
C ALA A 157 13.92 21.20 29.73
N MET A 158 13.09 21.29 28.69
CA MET A 158 13.47 21.88 27.39
C MET A 158 13.76 23.38 27.53
N GLY A 159 12.98 24.11 28.32
CA GLY A 159 13.24 25.53 28.60
C GLY A 159 14.60 25.77 29.25
N TRP A 160 14.99 24.88 30.17
CA TRP A 160 16.34 24.92 30.75
C TRP A 160 17.42 24.57 29.73
N GLY A 161 17.22 23.51 28.93
CA GLY A 161 18.14 23.12 27.86
C GLY A 161 18.36 24.21 26.82
N ARG A 162 17.30 24.88 26.35
CA ARG A 162 17.39 26.03 25.44
C ARG A 162 18.13 27.20 26.03
N SER A 163 17.91 27.49 27.32
CA SER A 163 18.64 28.56 28.00
C SER A 163 20.15 28.29 28.02
N VAL A 164 20.54 27.04 28.26
CA VAL A 164 21.95 26.61 28.22
C VAL A 164 22.48 26.65 26.79
N ALA A 165 21.75 26.12 25.80
CA ALA A 165 22.15 26.13 24.40
C ALA A 165 22.34 27.54 23.86
N ARG A 166 21.46 28.49 24.24
CA ARG A 166 21.58 29.90 23.92
C ARG A 166 22.87 30.51 24.46
N TRP A 167 23.30 30.14 25.67
CA TRP A 167 24.60 30.58 26.21
C TRP A 167 25.79 30.07 25.41
N PHE A 168 25.65 28.94 24.71
CA PHE A 168 26.69 28.36 23.86
C PHE A 168 26.52 28.68 22.37
N GLY A 169 25.51 29.46 21.97
CA GLY A 169 25.21 29.75 20.56
C GLY A 169 24.80 28.51 19.75
N ALA A 170 24.33 27.45 20.41
CA ALA A 170 23.97 26.16 19.81
C ALA A 170 22.45 25.89 19.90
N GLU A 171 21.63 26.94 19.86
CA GLU A 171 20.18 26.85 20.02
C GLU A 171 19.55 26.05 18.87
N GLU A 172 19.95 26.33 17.62
CA GLU A 172 19.44 25.66 16.42
C GLU A 172 19.82 24.17 16.39
N THR A 173 21.09 23.85 16.66
CA THR A 173 21.56 22.45 16.63
C THR A 173 20.93 21.58 17.71
N LEU A 174 20.61 22.15 18.88
CA LEU A 174 19.90 21.44 19.93
C LEU A 174 18.45 21.16 19.53
N ASP A 175 17.74 22.15 18.99
CA ASP A 175 16.35 21.96 18.54
C ASP A 175 16.30 20.90 17.43
N ASP A 176 17.23 20.91 16.47
CA ASP A 176 17.30 19.91 15.40
C ASP A 176 17.63 18.51 15.91
N ALA A 177 18.62 18.36 16.79
CA ALA A 177 18.98 17.07 17.38
C ALA A 177 17.84 16.48 18.21
N VAL A 178 17.15 17.32 18.98
CA VAL A 178 15.99 16.91 19.79
C VAL A 178 14.82 16.53 18.89
N ASN A 179 14.53 17.32 17.86
CA ASN A 179 13.49 17.01 16.88
C ASN A 179 13.79 15.69 16.15
N GLY A 180 15.02 15.48 15.69
CA GLY A 180 15.44 14.24 15.03
C GLY A 180 15.27 13.01 15.93
N ALA A 181 15.75 13.08 17.18
CA ALA A 181 15.61 11.99 18.14
C ALA A 181 14.15 11.69 18.51
N LEU A 182 13.32 12.74 18.63
CA LEU A 182 11.88 12.59 18.90
C LEU A 182 11.15 12.00 17.70
N ASN A 183 11.37 12.53 16.50
CA ASN A 183 10.73 12.05 15.29
C ASN A 183 11.06 10.57 15.04
N ARG A 184 12.31 10.15 15.28
CA ARG A 184 12.71 8.72 15.20
C ARG A 184 11.95 7.86 16.21
N LYS A 185 11.81 8.30 17.47
CA LYS A 185 11.02 7.59 18.49
C LYS A 185 9.54 7.52 18.13
N VAL A 186 8.98 8.59 17.58
CA VAL A 186 7.60 8.63 17.10
C VAL A 186 7.42 7.63 15.95
N ALA A 187 8.35 7.59 14.98
CA ALA A 187 8.33 6.61 13.89
C ALA A 187 8.34 5.17 14.42
N THR A 188 9.24 4.83 15.34
CA THR A 188 9.29 3.48 15.94
C THR A 188 7.98 3.11 16.63
N LYS A 189 7.39 4.03 17.41
CA LYS A 189 6.11 3.79 18.09
C LYS A 189 4.93 3.72 17.13
N MET A 190 4.98 4.46 16.03
CA MET A 190 4.01 4.34 14.95
C MET A 190 4.11 2.98 14.27
N CYS A 191 5.30 2.44 14.04
CA CYS A 191 5.43 1.11 13.46
C CYS A 191 4.74 0.05 14.34
N GLU A 192 5.00 0.07 15.65
CA GLU A 192 4.33 -0.84 16.60
C GLU A 192 2.80 -0.69 16.55
N LYS A 193 2.30 0.55 16.63
CA LYS A 193 0.85 0.82 16.75
C LYS A 193 0.07 0.64 15.46
N LEU A 194 0.63 1.05 14.32
CA LEU A 194 -0.04 0.92 13.04
C LEU A 194 -0.15 -0.55 12.62
N GLY A 195 0.85 -1.38 12.94
CA GLY A 195 0.78 -2.83 12.70
C GLY A 195 -0.34 -3.52 13.46
N GLU A 196 -0.69 -3.05 14.66
CA GLU A 196 -1.79 -3.60 15.48
C GLU A 196 -3.16 -3.04 15.08
N VAL A 197 -3.26 -1.71 14.97
CA VAL A 197 -4.55 -1.01 14.87
C VAL A 197 -5.13 -1.02 13.46
N LEU A 198 -4.31 -0.97 12.41
CA LEU A 198 -4.81 -0.95 11.03
C LEU A 198 -5.54 -2.24 10.63
N PRO A 199 -4.97 -3.44 10.89
CA PRO A 199 -5.67 -4.69 10.64
C PRO A 199 -7.02 -4.76 11.36
N GLU A 200 -7.08 -4.38 12.64
CA GLU A 200 -8.31 -4.42 13.43
C GLU A 200 -9.41 -3.53 12.83
N LYS A 201 -9.08 -2.27 12.53
CA LYS A 201 -10.05 -1.31 11.97
C LYS A 201 -10.53 -1.65 10.56
N LEU A 202 -9.71 -2.33 9.77
CA LEU A 202 -10.10 -2.74 8.41
C LEU A 202 -10.78 -4.11 8.41
N ALA A 203 -10.48 -4.97 9.37
CA ALA A 203 -11.21 -6.21 9.62
C ALA A 203 -12.66 -5.94 10.00
N GLU A 204 -12.94 -4.89 10.80
CA GLU A 204 -14.31 -4.41 11.07
C GLU A 204 -15.08 -4.02 9.79
N LYS A 205 -14.37 -3.55 8.75
CA LYS A 205 -14.93 -3.26 7.42
C LYS A 205 -14.97 -4.48 6.51
N GLY A 206 -14.63 -5.66 7.04
CA GLY A 206 -14.56 -6.93 6.32
C GLY A 206 -13.42 -7.01 5.32
N ILE A 207 -12.29 -6.37 5.62
CA ILE A 207 -11.06 -6.52 4.83
C ILE A 207 -9.99 -7.11 5.75
N ASP A 208 -9.63 -8.37 5.52
CA ASP A 208 -8.56 -9.01 6.27
C ASP A 208 -7.22 -8.71 5.59
N LEU A 209 -6.31 -8.11 6.36
CA LEU A 209 -5.03 -7.65 5.88
C LEU A 209 -3.95 -7.80 6.95
N ASN A 210 -2.79 -8.24 6.49
CA ASN A 210 -1.59 -8.31 7.29
C ASN A 210 -0.76 -7.05 7.03
N VAL A 211 -0.51 -6.26 8.08
CA VAL A 211 0.24 -5.01 7.99
C VAL A 211 1.51 -5.17 8.83
N THR A 212 2.67 -5.00 8.19
CA THR A 212 3.97 -4.98 8.85
C THR A 212 4.63 -3.64 8.63
N ALA A 213 4.83 -2.88 9.71
CA ALA A 213 5.47 -1.58 9.66
C ALA A 213 6.95 -1.69 10.04
N LEU A 214 7.84 -1.16 9.22
CA LEU A 214 9.29 -1.29 9.38
C LEU A 214 9.98 0.06 9.19
N LEU A 215 11.10 0.25 9.90
CA LEU A 215 11.98 1.38 9.65
C LEU A 215 12.77 1.16 8.36
N GLU A 216 13.29 2.24 7.79
CA GLU A 216 14.03 2.22 6.53
C GLU A 216 15.21 1.24 6.50
N ALA A 217 15.95 1.10 7.61
CA ALA A 217 17.07 0.18 7.71
C ALA A 217 16.68 -1.31 7.61
N ASP A 218 15.49 -1.67 8.07
CA ASP A 218 15.01 -3.06 8.09
C ASP A 218 14.16 -3.41 6.87
N GLU A 219 13.59 -2.40 6.21
CA GLU A 219 12.64 -2.54 5.11
C GLU A 219 13.23 -3.34 3.95
N ALA A 220 14.40 -2.96 3.45
CA ALA A 220 14.98 -3.58 2.25
C ALA A 220 15.13 -5.11 2.42
N LYS A 221 15.63 -5.56 3.57
CA LYS A 221 15.81 -6.98 3.86
C LYS A 221 14.47 -7.71 3.91
N HIS A 222 13.46 -7.12 4.55
CA HIS A 222 12.13 -7.69 4.62
C HIS A 222 11.47 -7.76 3.23
N PHE A 223 11.49 -6.64 2.50
CA PHE A 223 10.92 -6.49 1.17
C PHE A 223 11.44 -7.53 0.18
N PHE A 224 12.77 -7.68 0.05
CA PHE A 224 13.34 -8.66 -0.88
C PHE A 224 13.08 -10.10 -0.47
N ASN A 225 13.03 -10.41 0.83
CA ASN A 225 12.65 -11.74 1.28
C ASN A 225 11.18 -12.04 0.96
N PHE A 226 10.31 -11.06 1.13
CA PHE A 226 8.89 -11.19 0.82
C PHE A 226 8.65 -11.34 -0.70
N LEU A 227 9.36 -10.58 -1.54
CA LEU A 227 9.28 -10.71 -2.99
C LEU A 227 9.66 -12.12 -3.48
N LYS A 228 10.70 -12.74 -2.91
CA LYS A 228 11.08 -14.12 -3.26
C LYS A 228 9.95 -15.12 -3.00
N ILE A 229 9.21 -14.94 -1.92
CA ILE A 229 8.06 -15.78 -1.58
C ILE A 229 6.93 -15.57 -2.60
N LEU A 230 6.61 -14.31 -2.92
CA LEU A 230 5.59 -13.98 -3.93
C LEU A 230 5.92 -14.52 -5.32
N ASP A 231 7.19 -14.47 -5.72
CA ASP A 231 7.66 -15.01 -7.00
C ASP A 231 7.54 -16.54 -7.05
N ALA A 232 7.88 -17.21 -5.95
CA ALA A 232 7.73 -18.66 -5.83
C ALA A 232 6.25 -19.09 -5.93
N ASP A 233 5.34 -18.37 -5.27
CA ASP A 233 3.89 -18.63 -5.33
C ASP A 233 3.32 -18.38 -6.72
N THR A 234 3.78 -17.33 -7.39
CA THR A 234 3.37 -17.01 -8.76
C THR A 234 3.83 -18.10 -9.72
N ALA A 235 5.10 -18.52 -9.63
CA ALA A 235 5.65 -19.60 -10.46
C ALA A 235 4.95 -20.95 -10.21
N ALA A 236 4.64 -21.28 -8.95
CA ALA A 236 3.87 -22.48 -8.62
C ALA A 236 2.46 -22.46 -9.21
N THR A 237 1.81 -21.29 -9.18
CA THR A 237 0.48 -21.07 -9.75
C THR A 237 0.48 -21.15 -11.29
N GLU A 238 1.55 -20.72 -11.95
CA GLU A 238 1.71 -20.86 -13.40
C GLU A 238 1.97 -22.30 -13.81
N ARG A 239 2.78 -23.04 -13.04
CA ARG A 239 3.03 -24.47 -13.27
C ARG A 239 1.76 -25.31 -13.13
N SER A 240 0.93 -25.04 -12.12
CA SER A 240 -0.35 -25.75 -11.95
C SER A 240 -1.31 -25.46 -13.11
N ARG A 241 -1.39 -24.20 -13.58
CA ARG A 241 -2.15 -23.87 -14.79
C ARG A 241 -1.63 -24.56 -16.05
N ALA A 242 -0.31 -24.65 -16.22
CA ALA A 242 0.28 -25.33 -17.36
C ALA A 242 -0.02 -26.84 -17.34
N ALA A 243 0.02 -27.47 -16.16
CA ALA A 243 -0.33 -28.88 -15.99
C ALA A 243 -1.82 -29.15 -16.27
N ASP A 244 -2.72 -28.32 -15.74
CA ASP A 244 -4.17 -28.44 -15.99
C ASP A 244 -4.50 -28.22 -17.48
N GLY A 245 -3.87 -27.22 -18.10
CA GLY A 245 -4.01 -26.93 -19.53
C GLY A 245 -3.52 -28.07 -20.43
N ALA A 246 -2.44 -28.76 -20.04
CA ALA A 246 -1.92 -29.93 -20.77
C ALA A 246 -2.89 -31.12 -20.70
N SER A 247 -3.57 -31.34 -19.57
CA SER A 247 -4.53 -32.45 -19.43
C SER A 247 -5.76 -32.28 -20.33
N ASN A 248 -6.21 -31.04 -20.57
CA ASN A 248 -7.39 -30.77 -21.38
C ASN A 248 -7.12 -30.81 -22.90
N GLN A 249 -5.85 -30.86 -23.31
CA GLN A 249 -5.46 -31.13 -24.71
C GLN A 249 -5.58 -32.61 -25.10
N HIS A 250 -5.94 -33.51 -24.19
CA HIS A 250 -6.27 -34.90 -24.54
C HIS A 250 -7.60 -35.02 -25.35
N TRP A 251 -8.35 -33.93 -25.51
CA TRP A 251 -9.37 -33.83 -26.54
C TRP A 251 -8.73 -33.66 -27.92
N ARG A 252 -8.18 -34.75 -28.47
CA ARG A 252 -7.84 -34.84 -29.90
C ARG A 252 -9.14 -34.82 -30.70
N PRO A 253 -9.42 -33.78 -31.51
CA PRO A 253 -10.67 -33.70 -32.30
C PRO A 253 -10.85 -34.90 -33.24
N GLY A 254 -9.76 -35.58 -33.62
CA GLY A 254 -9.80 -36.78 -34.48
C GLY A 254 -10.21 -38.09 -33.80
N GLN A 255 -10.13 -38.24 -32.47
CA GLN A 255 -10.44 -39.52 -31.81
C GLN A 255 -11.94 -39.75 -31.67
N LYS A 256 -12.71 -38.74 -31.27
CA LYS A 256 -14.19 -38.83 -31.25
C LYS A 256 -14.82 -38.88 -32.64
N MET A 257 -14.14 -38.38 -33.68
CA MET A 257 -14.61 -38.51 -35.06
C MET A 257 -14.44 -39.95 -35.57
N ARG A 258 -13.35 -40.63 -35.20
CA ARG A 258 -13.17 -42.08 -35.44
C ARG A 258 -14.16 -42.94 -34.64
N GLU A 259 -14.40 -42.62 -33.36
CA GLU A 259 -15.40 -43.34 -32.56
C GLU A 259 -16.84 -43.14 -33.06
N ARG A 260 -17.22 -41.92 -33.46
CA ARG A 260 -18.55 -41.67 -34.05
C ARG A 260 -18.73 -42.32 -35.42
N ASN A 261 -17.69 -42.36 -36.26
CA ASN A 261 -17.76 -43.08 -37.55
C ASN A 261 -17.76 -44.60 -37.37
N ALA A 262 -17.08 -45.14 -36.35
CA ALA A 262 -17.18 -46.56 -36.00
C ALA A 262 -18.61 -46.92 -35.55
N LYS A 263 -19.22 -46.10 -34.67
CA LYS A 263 -20.58 -46.35 -34.19
C LYS A 263 -21.67 -46.18 -35.25
N ARG A 264 -21.47 -45.29 -36.23
CA ARG A 264 -22.42 -45.11 -37.35
C ARG A 264 -22.41 -46.29 -38.34
N ARG A 265 -21.34 -47.08 -38.41
CA ARG A 265 -21.28 -48.24 -39.31
C ARG A 265 -22.15 -49.41 -38.85
N ASP A 266 -22.49 -49.48 -37.57
CA ASP A 266 -23.28 -50.59 -37.02
C ASP A 266 -24.78 -50.28 -36.89
N THR A 267 -25.20 -49.02 -37.10
CA THR A 267 -26.61 -48.61 -36.94
C THR A 267 -27.36 -48.36 -38.24
N ASP A 268 -26.71 -48.50 -39.41
CA ASP A 268 -27.27 -48.07 -40.70
C ASP A 268 -28.08 -49.16 -41.47
N THR A 269 -28.52 -50.25 -40.83
CA THR A 269 -29.30 -51.29 -41.52
C THR A 269 -30.65 -51.68 -40.91
N SER A 270 -31.15 -51.07 -39.82
CA SER A 270 -32.42 -51.55 -39.23
C SER A 270 -33.59 -50.59 -39.09
N ASP A 271 -33.44 -49.25 -39.06
CA ASP A 271 -34.57 -48.38 -38.66
C ASP A 271 -34.75 -47.11 -39.51
N MET A 272 -34.94 -47.28 -40.82
CA MET A 272 -35.51 -46.23 -41.68
C MET A 272 -36.91 -46.63 -42.16
N LYS A 273 -37.89 -46.76 -41.26
CA LYS A 273 -39.29 -46.89 -41.69
C LYS A 273 -40.32 -45.95 -41.08
N ASP A 274 -40.14 -45.37 -39.90
CA ASP A 274 -41.23 -44.61 -39.30
C ASP A 274 -40.74 -43.30 -38.69
N GLU A 275 -40.77 -42.20 -39.46
CA GLU A 275 -40.92 -40.83 -38.92
C GLU A 275 -41.16 -39.81 -40.05
N PHE A 276 -42.28 -39.99 -40.77
CA PHE A 276 -42.93 -38.92 -41.52
C PHE A 276 -44.29 -38.65 -40.88
N ALA A 277 -44.33 -37.83 -39.83
CA ALA A 277 -45.53 -37.08 -39.46
C ALA A 277 -45.18 -35.99 -38.43
N ASN A 278 -45.79 -34.82 -38.62
CA ASN A 278 -45.86 -33.67 -37.72
C ASN A 278 -44.81 -32.58 -37.93
N ALA A 279 -44.91 -31.93 -39.08
CA ALA A 279 -44.73 -30.49 -39.18
C ALA A 279 -46.13 -29.85 -39.08
N GLU A 280 -46.43 -29.16 -37.99
CA GLU A 280 -47.44 -28.11 -37.95
C GLU A 280 -47.17 -27.19 -36.75
N ASP A 281 -47.11 -25.90 -37.07
CA ASP A 281 -47.43 -24.73 -36.26
C ASP A 281 -46.61 -24.41 -35.00
N ALA A 282 -45.73 -23.41 -35.14
CA ALA A 282 -45.50 -22.43 -34.07
C ALA A 282 -45.18 -21.05 -34.68
N GLU A 283 -46.14 -20.15 -34.50
CA GLU A 283 -46.22 -18.78 -34.98
C GLU A 283 -45.12 -17.85 -34.45
N LEU A 284 -44.78 -16.91 -35.34
CA LEU A 284 -44.43 -15.50 -35.12
C LEU A 284 -44.59 -14.95 -33.70
N GLY A 285 -43.46 -14.52 -33.13
CA GLY A 285 -43.39 -13.57 -32.02
C GLY A 285 -42.23 -12.60 -32.25
N ALA A 286 -42.50 -11.52 -33.00
CA ALA A 286 -41.59 -10.40 -33.18
C ALA A 286 -41.83 -9.38 -32.07
N ASP A 287 -41.00 -9.40 -31.02
CA ASP A 287 -40.96 -8.34 -30.03
C ASP A 287 -39.73 -7.45 -30.24
N THR A 288 -40.07 -6.26 -30.74
CA THR A 288 -39.27 -5.05 -30.80
C THR A 288 -38.91 -4.62 -29.37
N LEU A 289 -37.63 -4.59 -29.01
CA LEU A 289 -37.18 -4.04 -27.73
C LEU A 289 -36.27 -2.84 -27.98
N GLU A 290 -36.78 -1.69 -27.56
CA GLU A 290 -36.22 -0.36 -27.71
C GLU A 290 -34.83 -0.24 -27.04
N GLN A 291 -33.88 0.29 -27.79
CA GLN A 291 -32.59 0.73 -27.27
C GLN A 291 -32.76 2.11 -26.64
N GLU A 292 -32.98 2.18 -25.33
CA GLU A 292 -32.76 3.40 -24.57
C GLU A 292 -31.25 3.59 -24.33
N GLY A 293 -30.68 4.51 -25.10
CA GLY A 293 -29.33 5.01 -24.90
C GLY A 293 -29.24 5.82 -23.62
N THR A 294 -28.48 5.32 -22.65
CA THR A 294 -28.01 6.12 -21.52
C THR A 294 -26.60 6.61 -21.81
N GLU A 295 -26.51 7.88 -22.21
CA GLU A 295 -25.29 8.67 -22.23
C GLU A 295 -24.64 8.64 -20.84
N THR A 296 -23.61 7.82 -20.70
CA THR A 296 -22.69 7.92 -19.56
C THR A 296 -21.64 8.95 -19.91
N THR A 297 -21.92 10.21 -19.55
CA THR A 297 -20.89 11.26 -19.43
C THR A 297 -19.82 10.79 -18.43
N VAL A 298 -18.70 10.31 -18.97
CA VAL A 298 -17.47 10.06 -18.23
C VAL A 298 -16.93 11.43 -17.79
N LYS A 299 -17.23 11.82 -16.54
CA LYS A 299 -16.46 12.88 -15.86
C LYS A 299 -15.11 12.29 -15.51
N THR A 300 -14.12 12.53 -16.35
CA THR A 300 -12.70 12.42 -16.01
C THR A 300 -12.42 13.34 -14.83
N TYR A 301 -12.29 12.75 -13.64
CA TYR A 301 -11.84 13.44 -12.44
C TYR A 301 -10.34 13.69 -12.58
N SER A 302 -9.99 14.85 -13.15
CA SER A 302 -8.64 15.40 -13.12
C SER A 302 -8.35 15.86 -11.68
N GLY A 303 -7.79 14.96 -10.87
CA GLY A 303 -7.27 15.30 -9.55
C GLY A 303 -6.21 16.43 -9.63
N PRO A 304 -6.10 17.27 -8.59
CA PRO A 304 -5.20 18.42 -8.57
C PRO A 304 -3.74 17.98 -8.38
N GLY A 305 -3.14 17.42 -9.44
CA GLY A 305 -1.74 16.96 -9.42
C GLY A 305 -0.92 17.29 -10.67
N HIS A 306 -1.50 17.95 -11.69
CA HIS A 306 -0.83 18.17 -12.98
C HIS A 306 -0.64 19.64 -13.40
N ARG A 307 -0.58 20.59 -12.44
CA ARG A 307 -0.33 22.01 -12.74
C ARG A 307 1.12 22.50 -12.63
N ILE A 308 2.11 21.64 -12.38
CA ILE A 308 3.50 22.12 -12.19
C ILE A 308 4.35 22.09 -13.49
N ARG A 309 3.95 21.39 -14.56
CA ARG A 309 4.81 21.28 -15.77
C ARG A 309 4.64 22.34 -16.86
N ASN A 310 3.67 23.26 -16.76
CA ASN A 310 3.45 24.31 -17.78
C ASN A 310 3.87 25.73 -17.36
N ALA A 311 4.45 25.92 -16.18
CA ALA A 311 4.92 27.24 -15.73
C ALA A 311 6.37 27.58 -16.15
N LEU A 312 7.15 26.60 -16.62
CA LEU A 312 8.55 26.79 -17.03
C LEU A 312 8.75 27.13 -18.52
N ALA A 313 7.72 26.98 -19.36
CA ALA A 313 7.80 27.31 -20.78
C ALA A 313 7.54 28.80 -21.11
N LYS A 314 7.13 29.63 -20.12
CA LYS A 314 6.69 31.01 -20.36
C LYS A 314 7.65 32.11 -19.87
N ARG A 315 8.86 31.76 -19.40
CA ARG A 315 9.91 32.71 -18.99
C ARG A 315 11.09 32.78 -19.95
N ARG A 316 10.97 32.23 -21.17
CA ARG A 316 12.05 32.28 -22.17
C ARG A 316 11.88 33.35 -23.26
N ASP A 317 10.78 34.11 -23.22
CA ASP A 317 10.47 35.17 -24.20
C ASP A 317 10.16 36.55 -23.54
N GLN A 318 10.76 36.85 -22.39
CA GLN A 318 10.83 38.21 -21.83
C GLN A 318 12.25 38.55 -21.43
#